data_AF-A0A957MR07-F1
#
_entry.id   AF-A0A957MR07-F1
#
_cell.length_a   1.000
_cell.length_b   1.000
_cell.length_c   1.000
_cell.angle_alpha   90.00
_cell.angle_beta   90.00
_cell.angle_gamma   90.00
#
_symmetry.space_group_name_H-M   'P 1'
#
loop_
_entity.id
_entity.type
_entity.pdbx_description
1 polymer ?
#
loop_
_entity_poly.entity_id
_entity_poly.type
_entity_poly.pdbx_seq_one_letter_code
_entity_poly.pdbx_strand_id
1 'polypeptide(L)'
;MLNTWIDNEETLTVSFDYESFDDYEVLAARFGVQQPDEDERYRSSERRKPKKKSKQQEIAELAESPNILEEDFRISYTPARYEAIWLKDSLKPFFTQALMEDVLALVKGGKEANVYLCKATPTMPTPYIAAKVYRPR
;
A
#
# COMPACT_ATOMS: atom_id res chain seq x y z
N MET A 1 -26.55 32.33 -35.65
CA MET A 1 -25.25 31.75 -35.98
C MET A 1 -24.20 32.83 -35.77
N LEU A 2 -23.42 32.74 -34.70
CA LEU A 2 -22.09 33.35 -34.56
C LEU A 2 -21.45 32.66 -33.35
N ASN A 3 -20.46 31.82 -33.62
CA ASN A 3 -19.69 31.09 -32.63
C ASN A 3 -18.68 32.05 -31.99
N THR A 4 -18.68 32.15 -30.67
CA THR A 4 -17.54 32.70 -29.91
C THR A 4 -17.17 31.68 -28.85
N TRP A 5 -16.25 30.80 -29.22
CA TRP A 5 -15.51 29.95 -28.29
C TRP A 5 -14.59 30.87 -27.51
N ILE A 6 -14.80 30.95 -26.20
CA ILE A 6 -13.85 31.57 -25.28
C ILE A 6 -13.13 30.40 -24.62
N ASP A 7 -11.99 30.04 -25.20
CA ASP A 7 -10.99 29.22 -24.54
C ASP A 7 -10.32 30.11 -23.48
N ASN A 8 -10.65 29.85 -22.22
CA ASN A 8 -9.97 30.47 -21.08
C ASN A 8 -9.27 29.35 -20.30
N GLU A 9 -8.25 28.77 -20.92
CA GLU A 9 -7.28 27.95 -20.20
C GLU A 9 -6.33 28.88 -19.45
N GLU A 10 -6.76 29.35 -18.27
CA GLU A 10 -5.85 29.92 -17.29
C GLU A 10 -5.03 28.77 -16.71
N THR A 11 -3.92 28.44 -17.37
CA THR A 11 -2.95 27.49 -16.87
C THR A 11 -2.32 28.06 -15.61
N LEU A 12 -2.86 27.70 -14.45
CA LEU A 12 -2.23 27.88 -13.15
C LEU A 12 -0.94 27.07 -13.13
N THR A 13 0.16 27.69 -13.54
CA THR A 13 1.50 27.18 -13.30
C THR A 13 1.76 27.24 -11.80
N VAL A 14 1.45 26.16 -11.10
CA VAL A 14 1.99 25.91 -9.76
C VAL A 14 3.48 25.63 -9.96
N SER A 15 4.31 26.66 -9.77
CA SER A 15 5.75 26.51 -9.63
C SER A 15 6.00 25.70 -8.36
N PHE A 16 6.14 24.38 -8.52
CA PHE A 16 6.48 23.48 -7.45
C PHE A 16 7.99 23.63 -7.20
N ASP A 17 8.36 24.57 -6.32
CA ASP A 17 9.74 24.73 -5.88
C ASP A 17 10.19 23.44 -5.19
N TYR A 18 11.06 22.70 -5.85
CA TYR A 18 11.56 21.40 -5.41
C TYR A 18 12.70 21.52 -4.38
N GLU A 19 13.01 22.74 -3.91
CA GLU A 19 14.18 23.00 -3.05
C GLU A 19 13.90 22.99 -1.54
N SER A 20 12.68 22.74 -1.08
CA SER A 20 12.33 22.76 0.36
C SER A 20 12.24 21.35 0.98
N PHE A 21 13.17 20.45 0.63
CA PHE A 21 13.18 19.09 1.20
C PHE A 21 13.94 18.97 2.53
N ASP A 22 14.67 20.01 2.94
CA ASP A 22 15.57 19.96 4.11
C ASP A 22 15.06 20.68 5.37
N ASP A 23 13.80 21.14 5.40
CA ASP A 23 13.19 21.74 6.61
C ASP A 23 12.70 20.67 7.60
N TYR A 24 13.53 19.65 7.82
CA TYR A 24 13.33 18.60 8.81
C TYR A 24 13.15 19.18 10.23
N GLU A 25 13.78 20.31 10.52
CA GLU A 25 13.61 21.05 11.79
C GLU A 25 12.18 21.56 11.99
N VAL A 26 11.53 22.04 10.93
CA VAL A 26 10.15 22.55 10.99
C VAL A 26 9.16 21.41 11.28
N LEU A 27 9.39 20.26 10.65
CA LEU A 27 8.61 19.04 10.92
C LEU A 27 8.84 18.53 12.34
N ALA A 28 10.09 18.49 12.82
CA ALA A 28 10.42 18.05 14.17
C ALA A 28 9.80 18.96 15.24
N ALA A 29 9.82 20.27 15.04
CA ALA A 29 9.19 21.25 15.94
C ALA A 29 7.66 21.12 15.98
N ARG A 30 7.02 20.89 14.82
CA ARG A 30 5.56 20.74 14.72
C ARG A 30 5.04 19.51 15.47
N PHE A 31 5.79 18.42 15.44
CA PHE A 31 5.39 17.14 16.04
C PHE A 31 6.08 16.85 17.39
N GLY A 32 6.90 17.78 17.89
CA GLY A 32 7.57 17.65 19.19
C GLY A 32 8.55 16.47 19.27
N VAL A 33 9.12 16.06 18.14
CA VAL A 33 10.04 14.91 18.08
C VAL A 33 11.43 15.37 18.53
N GLN A 34 11.82 15.04 19.75
CA GLN A 34 13.18 15.23 20.24
C GLN A 34 14.12 14.25 19.54
N GLN A 35 15.19 14.77 18.92
CA GLN A 35 16.24 13.92 18.38
C GLN A 35 17.00 13.25 19.54
N PRO A 36 17.21 11.93 19.50
CA PRO A 36 18.03 11.25 20.50
C PRO A 36 19.51 11.58 20.27
N ASP A 37 20.23 11.86 21.35
CA ASP A 37 21.66 12.19 21.32
C ASP A 37 22.46 11.06 20.65
N GLU A 38 23.45 11.40 19.82
CA GLU A 38 24.26 10.38 19.10
C GLU A 38 24.96 9.41 20.06
N ASP A 39 25.29 9.87 21.27
CA ASP A 39 25.90 9.07 22.35
C ASP A 39 24.94 8.04 22.96
N GLU A 40 23.62 8.26 22.89
CA GLU A 40 22.63 7.29 23.39
C GLU A 40 22.49 6.09 22.44
N ARG A 41 22.63 6.32 21.13
CA ARG A 41 22.59 5.26 20.11
C ARG A 41 23.72 4.24 20.31
N TYR A 42 24.91 4.70 20.72
CA TYR A 42 26.07 3.84 20.92
C TYR A 42 26.06 3.06 22.24
N ARG A 43 25.39 3.57 23.29
CA ARG A 43 25.29 2.87 24.60
C ARG A 43 24.19 1.80 24.63
N SER A 44 23.19 1.90 23.76
CA SER A 44 22.10 0.91 23.69
C SER A 44 22.52 -0.41 23.04
N SER A 45 23.55 -0.42 22.18
CA SER A 45 24.03 -1.64 21.51
C SER A 45 24.84 -2.57 22.42
N GLU A 46 25.40 -2.05 23.52
CA GLU A 46 26.32 -2.80 24.39
C GLU A 46 25.61 -3.48 25.59
N ARG A 47 24.28 -3.30 25.74
CA ARG A 47 23.54 -3.82 26.91
C ARG A 47 22.56 -4.93 26.53
N ARG A 48 23.01 -6.15 26.86
CA ARG A 48 22.24 -7.39 27.18
C ARG A 48 21.85 -8.27 26.00
N LYS A 49 22.57 -9.38 25.82
CA LYS A 49 22.11 -10.57 25.08
C LYS A 49 20.97 -11.24 25.87
N PRO A 50 19.73 -11.33 25.36
CA PRO A 50 18.68 -12.07 26.04
C PRO A 50 18.92 -13.58 25.95
N LYS A 51 18.71 -14.30 27.06
CA LYS A 51 18.68 -15.78 27.08
C LYS A 51 17.48 -16.26 26.25
N LYS A 52 17.72 -17.13 25.27
CA LYS A 52 16.67 -17.77 24.46
C LYS A 52 15.74 -18.59 25.37
N LYS A 53 14.52 -18.14 25.57
CA LYS A 53 13.42 -18.99 26.04
C LYS A 53 12.83 -19.75 24.84
N SER A 54 12.38 -20.97 25.10
CA SER A 54 11.90 -21.93 24.09
C SER A 54 10.67 -21.42 23.33
N LYS A 55 10.74 -21.44 22.00
CA LYS A 55 9.71 -21.05 21.00
C LYS A 55 8.31 -21.65 21.17
N GLN A 56 8.09 -22.57 22.11
CA GLN A 56 6.89 -23.41 22.16
C GLN A 56 5.72 -22.79 22.94
N GLN A 57 5.93 -21.72 23.72
CA GLN A 57 4.85 -21.10 24.52
C GLN A 57 4.23 -19.85 23.89
N GLU A 58 4.92 -19.13 23.00
CA GLU A 58 4.36 -17.93 22.33
C GLU A 58 3.37 -18.27 21.21
N ILE A 59 3.37 -19.51 20.71
CA ILE A 59 2.45 -19.95 19.65
C ILE A 59 1.03 -20.16 20.19
N ALA A 60 0.89 -20.44 21.50
CA ALA A 60 -0.41 -20.71 22.12
C ALA A 60 -1.19 -19.43 22.44
N GLU A 61 -0.52 -18.35 22.85
CA GLU A 61 -1.17 -17.09 23.24
C GLU A 61 -1.59 -16.26 22.01
N LEU A 62 -0.87 -16.37 20.89
CA LEU A 62 -1.27 -15.71 19.63
C LEU A 62 -2.48 -16.40 18.95
N ALA A 63 -2.76 -17.65 19.30
CA ALA A 63 -3.89 -18.43 18.78
C ALA A 63 -5.24 -18.10 19.45
N GLU A 64 -5.23 -17.28 20.51
CA GLU A 64 -6.44 -16.88 21.27
C GLU A 64 -6.92 -15.47 20.92
N SER A 65 -6.41 -14.87 19.83
CA SER A 65 -7.12 -13.76 19.20
C SER A 65 -8.27 -14.34 18.37
N PRO A 66 -9.52 -13.89 18.58
CA PRO A 66 -10.65 -14.44 17.82
C PRO A 66 -10.38 -14.22 16.33
N ASN A 67 -10.48 -15.32 15.57
CA ASN A 67 -10.60 -15.34 14.11
C ASN A 67 -11.52 -14.21 13.63
N ILE A 68 -10.96 -13.04 13.33
CA ILE A 68 -11.45 -12.25 12.20
C ILE A 68 -10.85 -13.00 11.03
N LEU A 69 -11.60 -14.00 10.60
CA LEU A 69 -11.42 -14.78 9.39
C LEU A 69 -10.50 -14.01 8.46
N GLU A 70 -9.23 -14.43 8.32
CA GLU A 70 -8.51 -14.08 7.11
C GLU A 70 -9.40 -14.67 6.02
N GLU A 71 -10.34 -13.87 5.51
CA GLU A 71 -11.13 -14.20 4.35
C GLU A 71 -10.08 -14.49 3.31
N ASP A 72 -9.90 -15.79 3.10
CA ASP A 72 -8.85 -16.34 2.31
C ASP A 72 -8.97 -15.62 0.98
N PHE A 73 -8.03 -14.71 0.66
CA PHE A 73 -8.14 -13.82 -0.49
C PHE A 73 -8.00 -14.69 -1.74
N ARG A 74 -9.15 -15.21 -2.15
CA ARG A 74 -9.31 -16.21 -3.20
C ARG A 74 -9.64 -15.45 -4.47
N ILE A 75 -8.72 -15.55 -5.40
CA ILE A 75 -8.86 -15.02 -6.74
C ILE A 75 -9.08 -16.18 -7.72
N SER A 76 -9.97 -16.00 -8.69
CA SER A 76 -10.23 -16.97 -9.76
C SER A 76 -9.09 -17.00 -10.79
N TYR A 77 -8.44 -15.87 -11.03
CA TYR A 77 -7.26 -15.78 -11.86
C TYR A 77 -6.09 -16.60 -11.27
N THR A 78 -5.40 -17.37 -12.11
CA THR A 78 -4.22 -18.15 -11.72
C THR A 78 -2.93 -17.39 -12.11
N PRO A 79 -2.30 -16.65 -11.20
CA PRO A 79 -1.08 -15.90 -11.48
C PRO A 79 0.16 -16.79 -11.63
N ALA A 80 1.19 -16.28 -12.30
CA ALA A 80 2.51 -16.92 -12.32
C ALA A 80 3.18 -16.86 -10.93
N ARG A 81 4.18 -17.73 -10.67
CA ARG A 81 4.80 -17.87 -9.33
C ARG A 81 5.26 -16.55 -8.71
N TYR A 82 5.94 -15.70 -9.48
CA TYR A 82 6.44 -14.42 -9.00
C TYR A 82 5.36 -13.34 -8.93
N GLU A 83 4.37 -13.43 -9.81
CA GLU A 83 3.21 -12.54 -9.84
C GLU A 83 2.32 -12.72 -8.63
N ALA A 84 2.08 -13.97 -8.23
CA ALA A 84 1.22 -14.31 -7.11
C ALA A 84 1.60 -13.60 -5.80
N ILE A 85 2.90 -13.37 -5.59
CA ILE A 85 3.45 -12.76 -4.38
C ILE A 85 2.97 -11.30 -4.30
N TRP A 86 3.34 -10.47 -5.28
CA TRP A 86 3.03 -9.04 -5.23
C TRP A 86 1.58 -8.73 -5.61
N LEU A 87 0.92 -9.57 -6.41
CA LEU A 87 -0.46 -9.35 -6.82
C LEU A 87 -1.42 -9.40 -5.62
N LYS A 88 -1.26 -10.41 -4.74
CA LYS A 88 -2.10 -10.56 -3.56
C LYS A 88 -1.88 -9.42 -2.58
N ASP A 89 -0.63 -9.10 -2.28
CA ASP A 89 -0.29 -8.01 -1.35
C ASP A 89 -0.81 -6.66 -1.84
N SER A 90 -0.72 -6.41 -3.16
CA SER A 90 -1.21 -5.16 -3.75
C SER A 90 -2.73 -5.04 -3.74
N LEU A 91 -3.46 -6.15 -3.88
CA LEU A 91 -4.92 -6.15 -4.00
C LEU A 91 -5.67 -6.37 -2.69
N LYS A 92 -5.00 -6.94 -1.67
CA LYS A 92 -5.59 -7.20 -0.34
C LYS A 92 -6.31 -5.98 0.26
N PRO A 93 -5.74 -4.75 0.23
CA PRO A 93 -6.42 -3.58 0.81
C PRO A 93 -7.77 -3.25 0.15
N PHE A 94 -7.92 -3.50 -1.16
CA PHE A 94 -9.16 -3.24 -1.90
C PHE A 94 -10.23 -4.29 -1.59
N PHE A 95 -9.80 -5.53 -1.35
CA PHE A 95 -10.68 -6.60 -0.89
C PHE A 95 -11.19 -6.32 0.53
N THR A 96 -10.32 -5.95 1.47
CA THR A 96 -10.70 -5.61 2.85
C THR A 96 -11.66 -4.41 2.93
N GLN A 97 -11.58 -3.48 1.97
CA GLN A 97 -12.49 -2.33 1.87
C GLN A 97 -13.80 -2.65 1.11
N ALA A 98 -14.03 -3.91 0.73
CA ALA A 98 -15.19 -4.33 -0.06
C ALA A 98 -15.37 -3.52 -1.37
N LEU A 99 -14.27 -3.14 -2.01
CA LEU A 99 -14.29 -2.48 -3.33
C LEU A 99 -14.31 -3.50 -4.47
N MET A 100 -13.82 -4.71 -4.21
CA MET A 100 -13.79 -5.81 -5.17
C MET A 100 -13.94 -7.15 -4.47
N GLU A 101 -14.47 -8.14 -5.20
CA GLU A 101 -14.69 -9.49 -4.71
C GLU A 101 -13.70 -10.50 -5.31
N ASP A 102 -13.27 -10.29 -6.56
CA ASP A 102 -12.50 -11.29 -7.28
C ASP A 102 -11.62 -10.66 -8.37
N VAL A 103 -10.53 -11.34 -8.74
CA VAL A 103 -9.72 -11.07 -9.94
C VAL A 103 -10.02 -12.15 -10.97
N LEU A 104 -10.56 -11.74 -12.11
CA LEU A 104 -11.04 -12.65 -13.14
C LEU A 104 -9.96 -12.96 -14.20
N ALA A 105 -9.23 -11.94 -14.65
CA ALA A 105 -8.26 -12.10 -15.73
C ALA A 105 -7.21 -10.98 -15.76
N LEU A 106 -6.05 -11.27 -16.37
CA LEU A 106 -5.11 -10.26 -16.83
C LEU A 106 -5.62 -9.66 -18.14
N VAL A 107 -5.85 -8.34 -18.18
CA VAL A 107 -6.31 -7.62 -19.37
C VAL A 107 -5.13 -7.17 -20.22
N LYS A 108 -4.11 -6.60 -19.58
CA LYS A 108 -2.93 -6.07 -20.28
C LYS A 108 -1.68 -6.19 -19.43
N GLY A 109 -0.66 -6.82 -20.00
CA GLY A 109 0.70 -6.79 -19.46
C GLY A 109 1.46 -5.54 -19.90
N GLY A 110 2.19 -4.91 -18.98
CA GLY A 110 3.03 -3.76 -19.26
C GLY A 110 4.42 -3.91 -18.62
N LYS A 111 5.34 -3.02 -19.02
CA LYS A 111 6.72 -3.00 -18.51
C LYS A 111 6.77 -2.74 -17.00
N GLU A 112 6.02 -1.73 -16.56
CA GLU A 112 6.03 -1.27 -15.16
C GLU A 112 4.84 -1.79 -14.35
N ALA A 113 3.73 -2.13 -15.03
CA ALA A 113 2.49 -2.52 -14.37
C ALA A 113 1.66 -3.47 -15.25
N ASN A 114 0.88 -4.30 -14.59
CA ASN A 114 -0.15 -5.13 -15.20
C ASN A 114 -1.54 -4.56 -14.88
N VAL A 115 -2.49 -4.75 -15.79
CA VAL A 115 -3.89 -4.36 -15.61
C VAL A 115 -4.75 -5.61 -15.56
N TYR A 116 -5.52 -5.76 -14.47
CA TYR A 116 -6.40 -6.91 -14.24
C TYR A 116 -7.86 -6.49 -14.29
N LEU A 117 -8.70 -7.42 -14.75
CA LEU A 117 -10.16 -7.33 -14.65
C LEU A 117 -10.59 -7.89 -13.31
N CYS A 118 -11.32 -7.10 -12.55
CA CYS A 118 -11.80 -7.45 -11.23
C CYS A 118 -13.32 -7.38 -11.19
N LYS A 119 -13.94 -8.29 -10.43
CA LYS A 119 -15.36 -8.22 -10.10
C LYS A 119 -15.55 -7.20 -8.98
N ALA A 120 -16.37 -6.20 -9.22
CA ALA A 120 -16.71 -5.20 -8.21
C ALA A 120 -17.77 -5.75 -7.24
N THR A 121 -17.86 -5.16 -6.05
CA THR A 121 -18.95 -5.47 -5.13
C THR A 121 -20.30 -4.93 -5.65
N PRO A 122 -21.43 -5.57 -5.29
CA PRO A 122 -22.78 -5.13 -5.69
C PRO A 122 -23.13 -3.69 -5.29
N THR A 123 -22.41 -3.12 -4.33
CA THR A 123 -22.55 -1.73 -3.87
C THR A 123 -22.05 -0.72 -4.91
N MET A 124 -21.15 -1.15 -5.80
CA MET A 124 -20.54 -0.28 -6.81
C MET A 124 -21.45 -0.16 -8.04
N PRO A 125 -21.53 1.00 -8.72
CA PRO A 125 -22.42 1.20 -9.87
C PRO A 125 -22.04 0.38 -11.10
N THR A 126 -20.85 -0.21 -11.13
CA THR A 126 -20.32 -0.98 -12.25
C THR A 126 -20.01 -2.41 -11.81
N PRO A 127 -20.33 -3.43 -12.61
CA PRO A 127 -20.07 -4.83 -12.25
C PRO A 127 -18.59 -5.21 -12.27
N TYR A 128 -17.77 -4.45 -13.01
CA TYR A 128 -16.36 -4.72 -13.20
C TYR A 128 -15.53 -3.45 -13.01
N ILE A 129 -14.33 -3.61 -12.45
CA ILE A 129 -13.33 -2.57 -12.33
C ILE A 129 -11.98 -3.08 -12.86
N ALA A 130 -11.11 -2.16 -13.24
CA ALA A 130 -9.75 -2.47 -13.66
C ALA A 130 -8.76 -2.12 -12.54
N ALA A 131 -7.90 -3.07 -12.17
CA ALA A 131 -6.83 -2.83 -11.20
C ALA A 131 -5.48 -2.74 -11.92
N LYS A 132 -4.82 -1.58 -11.84
CA LYS A 132 -3.45 -1.38 -12.34
C LYS A 132 -2.47 -1.64 -11.20
N VAL A 133 -1.70 -2.73 -11.31
CA VAL A 133 -0.77 -3.17 -10.26
C VAL A 133 0.67 -3.05 -10.76
N TYR A 134 1.51 -2.37 -9.98
CA TYR A 134 2.93 -2.17 -10.30
C TYR A 134 3.77 -3.37 -9.87
N ARG A 135 4.80 -3.67 -10.67
CA ARG A 135 5.73 -4.76 -10.37
C ARG A 135 6.81 -4.23 -9.41
N PRO A 136 7.18 -4.99 -8.37
CA PRO A 136 8.34 -4.65 -7.55
C PRO A 136 9.62 -4.66 -8.41
N ARG A 137 10.52 -3.71 -8.13
CA ARG A 137 11.81 -3.54 -8.82
C ARG A 137 12.94 -4.26 -8.10
#